data_AF-A0A2N4XT04-F1
#
_entry.id   AF-A0A2N4XT04-F1
#
_cell.length_a   1.000
_cell.length_b   1.000
_cell.length_c   1.000
_cell.angle_alpha   90.00
_cell.angle_beta   90.00
_cell.angle_gamma   90.00
#
_symmetry.space_group_name_H-M   'P 1'
#
loop_
_entity.id
_entity.type
_entity.pdbx_description
1 polymer ?
#
loop_
_entity_poly.entity_id
_entity_poly.type
_entity_poly.pdbx_seq_one_letter_code
_entity_poly.pdbx_strand_id
1 'polypeptide(L)'
;MDATRSSTAPQHLLLAIVLAGLLLFAAHAASTHLLAPAPVAAAQATASAPSDLVARAEEANQAELRRARVAREQQLIETDRQRREQNMQAALAAREQADAFDRIERERKEQAWQRFYVKPRKCNNASEPAITVECSNHFLREQQRFEKQWAEGKPDKP
;
A
#
# COMPACT_ATOMS: atom_id res chain seq x y z
N MET A 1 65.21 -34.55 -71.63
CA MET A 1 65.52 -35.49 -70.52
C MET A 1 65.02 -34.83 -69.26
N ASP A 2 63.75 -35.09 -68.94
CA ASP A 2 63.02 -34.38 -67.89
C ASP A 2 63.30 -35.01 -66.52
N ALA A 3 63.75 -34.17 -65.59
CA ALA A 3 63.98 -34.53 -64.20
C ALA A 3 62.66 -34.53 -63.42
N THR A 4 62.26 -35.71 -62.97
CA THR A 4 61.13 -35.91 -62.06
C THR A 4 61.53 -35.49 -60.64
N ARG A 5 61.05 -34.31 -60.21
CA ARG A 5 61.14 -33.84 -58.82
C ARG A 5 60.07 -34.55 -57.98
N SER A 6 60.47 -35.53 -57.16
CA SER A 6 59.58 -36.13 -56.17
C SER A 6 59.36 -35.15 -55.01
N SER A 7 58.11 -34.79 -54.77
CA SER A 7 57.71 -33.87 -53.70
C SER A 7 57.51 -34.65 -52.40
N THR A 8 58.52 -34.69 -51.53
CA THR A 8 58.44 -35.25 -50.15
C THR A 8 57.84 -34.27 -49.13
N ALA A 9 57.45 -33.07 -49.58
CA ALA A 9 56.94 -31.98 -48.74
C ALA A 9 55.75 -32.35 -47.82
N PRO A 10 54.75 -33.17 -48.22
CA PRO A 10 53.61 -33.42 -47.34
C PRO A 10 53.92 -34.39 -46.18
N GLN A 11 54.94 -35.25 -46.32
CA GLN A 11 55.28 -36.23 -45.28
C GLN A 11 55.99 -35.58 -44.09
N HIS A 12 56.86 -34.60 -44.33
CA HIS A 12 57.55 -33.88 -43.27
C HIS A 12 56.59 -33.01 -42.43
N LEU A 13 55.53 -32.48 -43.05
CA LEU A 13 54.53 -31.67 -42.36
C LEU A 13 53.70 -32.50 -41.37
N LEU A 14 53.26 -33.69 -41.77
CA LEU A 14 52.52 -34.60 -40.87
C LEU A 14 53.39 -35.06 -39.70
N LEU A 15 54.66 -35.38 -39.95
CA LEU A 15 55.61 -35.77 -38.90
C LEU A 15 55.84 -34.64 -37.89
N ALA A 16 55.94 -33.39 -38.36
CA ALA A 16 56.09 -32.23 -37.49
C ALA A 16 54.87 -32.01 -36.58
N ILE A 17 53.65 -32.19 -37.10
CA ILE A 17 52.41 -32.04 -36.32
C ILE A 17 52.32 -33.10 -35.21
N VAL A 18 52.66 -34.36 -35.52
CA VAL A 18 52.63 -35.45 -34.54
C VAL A 18 53.66 -35.21 -33.43
N LEU A 19 54.87 -34.80 -33.79
CA LEU A 19 55.93 -34.48 -32.82
C LEU A 19 55.55 -33.31 -31.92
N ALA A 20 54.95 -32.24 -32.46
CA ALA A 20 54.48 -31.11 -31.68
C ALA A 20 53.38 -31.51 -30.68
N GLY A 21 52.43 -32.36 -31.11
CA GLY A 21 51.38 -32.88 -30.22
C GLY A 21 51.94 -33.73 -29.08
N LEU A 22 52.92 -34.58 -29.35
CA LEU A 22 53.57 -35.43 -28.34
C LEU A 22 54.35 -34.62 -27.30
N LEU A 23 55.04 -33.56 -27.73
CA LEU A 23 55.75 -32.65 -26.83
C LEU A 23 54.80 -31.87 -25.91
N LEU A 24 53.67 -31.39 -26.45
CA LEU A 24 52.64 -30.70 -25.64
C LEU A 24 52.00 -31.65 -24.62
N PHE A 25 51.71 -32.89 -25.01
CA PHE A 25 51.15 -33.88 -24.09
C PHE A 25 52.12 -34.24 -22.96
N ALA A 26 53.41 -34.45 -23.28
CA ALA A 26 54.45 -34.73 -22.29
C ALA A 26 54.64 -33.55 -21.31
N ALA A 27 54.62 -32.30 -21.82
CA ALA A 27 54.70 -31.11 -20.98
C ALA A 27 53.50 -30.98 -20.02
N HIS A 28 52.29 -31.29 -20.51
CA HIS A 28 51.09 -31.24 -19.67
C HIS A 28 51.11 -32.31 -18.57
N ALA A 29 51.50 -33.55 -18.90
CA ALA A 29 51.62 -34.63 -17.92
C ALA A 29 52.72 -34.35 -16.87
N ALA A 30 53.84 -33.72 -17.25
CA ALA A 30 54.86 -33.32 -16.29
C ALA A 30 54.36 -32.22 -15.32
N SER A 31 53.52 -31.30 -15.81
CA SER A 31 52.99 -30.20 -14.99
C SER A 31 52.02 -30.67 -13.89
N THR A 32 51.25 -31.74 -14.11
CA THR A 32 50.30 -32.24 -13.12
C THR A 32 50.97 -33.02 -11.99
N HIS A 33 52.14 -33.60 -12.22
CA HIS A 33 52.90 -34.32 -11.19
C HIS A 33 53.79 -33.42 -10.32
N LEU A 34 54.17 -32.23 -10.80
CA LEU A 34 54.99 -31.28 -10.03
C LEU A 34 54.18 -30.39 -9.08
N LEU A 35 52.85 -30.37 -9.20
CA LEU A 35 51.93 -29.75 -8.24
C LEU A 35 51.26 -30.78 -7.33
N ALA A 36 51.99 -31.82 -6.91
CA ALA A 36 51.55 -32.63 -5.77
C ALA A 36 51.58 -31.72 -4.53
N PRO A 37 50.43 -31.39 -3.91
CA PRO A 37 50.41 -30.58 -2.70
C PRO A 37 51.22 -31.32 -1.63
N ALA A 38 52.19 -30.63 -1.03
CA ALA A 38 52.95 -31.17 0.09
C ALA A 38 51.97 -31.72 1.14
N PRO A 39 52.21 -32.91 1.71
CA PRO A 39 51.37 -33.42 2.78
C PRO A 39 51.49 -32.45 3.95
N VAL A 40 50.45 -31.64 4.15
CA VAL A 40 50.34 -30.76 5.31
C VAL A 40 50.21 -31.68 6.51
N ALA A 41 51.34 -32.02 7.11
CA ALA A 41 51.41 -32.83 8.31
C ALA A 41 50.58 -32.12 9.39
N ALA A 42 49.57 -32.86 9.84
CA ALA A 42 48.55 -32.45 10.79
C ALA A 42 49.11 -31.69 12.00
N ALA A 43 48.98 -30.36 11.97
CA ALA A 43 48.84 -29.56 13.19
C ALA A 43 47.37 -29.64 13.63
N GLN A 44 46.92 -30.84 14.04
CA GLN A 44 45.61 -31.05 14.66
C GLN A 44 45.78 -31.06 16.18
N ALA A 45 46.09 -29.90 16.75
CA ALA A 45 45.95 -29.70 18.18
C ALA A 45 45.52 -28.25 18.42
N THR A 46 44.49 -28.10 19.25
CA THR A 46 43.93 -26.84 19.77
C THR A 46 43.02 -26.03 18.83
N ALA A 47 41.79 -26.51 18.58
CA ALA A 47 40.71 -25.66 18.06
C ALA A 47 39.29 -26.12 18.47
N SER A 48 39.12 -26.77 19.62
CA SER A 48 37.81 -27.25 20.11
C SER A 48 37.09 -26.29 21.06
N ALA A 49 37.66 -25.09 21.33
CA ALA A 49 37.02 -24.06 22.18
C ALA A 49 36.11 -23.00 21.48
N PRO A 50 36.06 -22.82 20.14
CA PRO A 50 35.29 -21.71 19.55
C PRO A 50 33.78 -22.00 19.36
N SER A 51 33.29 -23.24 19.50
CA SER A 51 31.89 -23.59 19.20
C SER A 51 30.88 -22.97 20.18
N ASP A 52 31.20 -22.93 21.47
CA ASP A 52 30.28 -22.44 22.50
C ASP A 52 30.07 -20.92 22.44
N LEU A 53 31.10 -20.19 22.03
CA LEU A 53 31.01 -18.73 21.84
C LEU A 53 30.13 -18.39 20.64
N VAL A 54 30.23 -19.17 19.56
CA VAL A 54 29.37 -18.99 18.37
C VAL A 54 27.92 -19.29 18.70
N ALA A 55 27.62 -20.40 19.40
CA ALA A 55 26.26 -20.74 19.80
C ALA A 55 25.61 -19.65 20.67
N ARG A 56 26.35 -19.10 21.66
CA ARG A 56 25.85 -18.00 22.50
C ARG A 56 25.62 -16.72 21.71
N ALA A 57 26.50 -16.40 20.75
CA ALA A 57 26.33 -15.23 19.89
C ALA A 57 25.09 -15.38 18.98
N GLU A 58 24.84 -16.58 18.46
CA GLU A 58 23.63 -16.86 17.67
C GLU A 58 22.36 -16.75 18.52
N GLU A 59 22.35 -17.29 19.74
CA GLU A 59 21.21 -17.15 20.65
C GLU A 59 20.93 -15.68 21.01
N ALA A 60 21.98 -14.90 21.30
CA ALA A 60 21.83 -13.47 21.59
C ALA A 60 21.25 -12.69 20.40
N ASN A 61 21.75 -12.95 19.20
CA ASN A 61 21.25 -12.34 17.97
C ASN A 61 19.77 -12.72 17.71
N GLN A 62 19.42 -13.99 17.89
CA GLN A 62 18.03 -14.44 17.76
C GLN A 62 17.11 -13.77 18.80
N ALA A 63 17.57 -13.62 20.03
CA ALA A 63 16.80 -12.93 21.08
C ALA A 63 16.58 -11.45 20.74
N GLU A 64 17.60 -10.77 20.22
CA GLU A 64 17.50 -9.38 19.77
C GLU A 64 16.51 -9.22 18.60
N LEU A 65 16.60 -10.09 17.59
CA LEU A 65 15.67 -10.09 16.45
C LEU A 65 14.22 -10.32 16.90
N ARG A 66 13.98 -11.20 17.87
CA ARG A 66 12.63 -11.42 18.45
C ARG A 66 12.12 -10.15 19.14
N ARG A 67 12.96 -9.50 19.95
CA ARG A 67 12.61 -8.24 20.63
C ARG A 67 12.29 -7.13 19.63
N ALA A 68 13.11 -6.98 18.59
CA ALA A 68 12.90 -5.99 17.53
C ALA A 68 11.59 -6.23 16.76
N ARG A 69 11.24 -7.49 16.48
CA ARG A 69 9.96 -7.85 15.84
C ARG A 69 8.76 -7.47 16.71
N VAL A 70 8.78 -7.84 17.99
CA VAL A 70 7.70 -7.51 18.93
C VAL A 70 7.55 -6.00 19.09
N ALA A 71 8.65 -5.26 19.21
CA ALA A 71 8.61 -3.80 19.32
C ALA A 71 8.00 -3.15 18.06
N ARG A 72 8.39 -3.63 16.87
CA ARG A 72 7.81 -3.15 15.60
C ARG A 72 6.31 -3.48 15.50
N GLU A 73 5.90 -4.67 15.92
CA GLU A 73 4.48 -5.06 15.93
C GLU A 73 3.66 -4.19 16.88
N GLN A 74 4.16 -3.93 18.08
CA GLN A 74 3.52 -3.02 19.04
C GLN A 74 3.39 -1.60 18.48
N GLN A 75 4.43 -1.10 17.81
CA GLN A 75 4.37 0.22 17.18
C GLN A 75 3.30 0.28 16.07
N LEU A 76 3.17 -0.77 15.27
CA LEU A 76 2.13 -0.85 14.23
C LEU A 76 0.72 -0.89 14.82
N ILE A 77 0.52 -1.65 15.90
CA ILE A 77 -0.77 -1.73 16.61
C ILE A 77 -1.15 -0.35 17.17
N GLU A 78 -0.22 0.34 17.81
CA GLU A 78 -0.47 1.66 18.38
C GLU A 78 -0.75 2.70 17.29
N THR A 79 -0.01 2.65 16.17
CA THR A 79 -0.24 3.54 15.02
C THR A 79 -1.63 3.29 14.41
N ASP A 80 -2.04 2.03 14.25
CA ASP A 80 -3.37 1.70 13.73
C ASP A 80 -4.47 2.17 14.69
N ARG A 81 -4.27 1.99 16.00
CA ARG A 81 -5.18 2.49 17.03
C ARG A 81 -5.37 4.01 16.93
N GLN A 82 -4.27 4.76 16.89
CA GLN A 82 -4.32 6.22 16.76
C GLN A 82 -5.02 6.64 15.46
N ARG A 83 -4.76 5.95 14.35
CA ARG A 83 -5.44 6.21 13.08
C ARG A 83 -6.95 5.97 13.18
N ARG A 84 -7.39 4.90 13.86
CA ARG A 84 -8.82 4.62 14.07
C ARG A 84 -9.47 5.68 14.94
N GLU A 85 -8.83 6.10 16.01
CA GLU A 85 -9.32 7.16 16.89
C GLU A 85 -9.45 8.49 16.15
N GLN A 86 -8.45 8.88 15.36
CA GLN A 86 -8.51 10.07 14.50
C GLN A 86 -9.62 9.99 13.46
N ASN A 87 -9.77 8.85 12.77
CA ASN A 87 -10.83 8.66 11.78
C ASN A 87 -12.22 8.73 12.42
N MET A 88 -12.39 8.18 13.62
CA MET A 88 -13.64 8.25 14.37
C MET A 88 -13.96 9.69 14.76
N GLN A 89 -12.99 10.44 15.28
CA GLN A 89 -13.17 11.86 15.63
C GLN A 89 -13.51 12.70 14.39
N ALA A 90 -12.83 12.48 13.28
CA ALA A 90 -13.13 13.18 12.02
C ALA A 90 -14.55 12.87 11.53
N ALA A 91 -15.00 11.62 11.64
CA ALA A 91 -16.35 11.23 11.27
C ALA A 91 -17.43 11.87 12.17
N LEU A 92 -17.17 11.99 13.47
CA LEU A 92 -18.06 12.68 14.41
C LEU A 92 -18.14 14.18 14.08
N ALA A 93 -17.00 14.84 13.88
CA ALA A 93 -16.97 16.25 13.50
C ALA A 93 -17.71 16.53 12.19
N ALA A 94 -17.56 15.64 11.19
CA ALA A 94 -18.27 15.77 9.92
C ALA A 94 -19.80 15.64 10.09
N ARG A 95 -20.27 14.76 10.99
CA ARG A 95 -21.70 14.63 11.32
C ARG A 95 -22.24 15.87 12.01
N GLU A 96 -21.52 16.39 13.01
CA GLU A 96 -21.92 17.61 13.71
C GLU A 96 -22.03 18.81 12.76
N GLN A 97 -21.12 18.93 11.80
CA GLN A 97 -21.19 19.97 10.77
C GLN A 97 -22.40 19.82 9.85
N ALA A 98 -22.73 18.59 9.44
CA ALA A 98 -23.93 18.32 8.64
C ALA A 98 -25.21 18.67 9.42
N ASP A 99 -25.30 18.25 10.69
CA ASP A 99 -26.43 18.56 11.55
C ASP A 99 -26.60 20.07 11.80
N ALA A 100 -25.48 20.79 11.94
CA ALA A 100 -25.49 22.25 12.06
C ALA A 100 -25.99 22.94 10.79
N PHE A 101 -25.57 22.47 9.61
CA PHE A 101 -26.06 22.99 8.34
C PHE A 101 -27.56 22.74 8.17
N ASP A 102 -28.02 21.52 8.46
CA ASP A 102 -29.44 21.17 8.38
C ASP A 102 -30.30 22.00 9.34
N ARG A 103 -29.78 22.30 10.54
CA ARG A 103 -30.45 23.21 11.48
C ARG A 103 -30.61 24.61 10.90
N ILE A 104 -29.54 25.18 10.34
CA ILE A 104 -29.57 26.53 9.75
C ILE A 104 -30.56 26.57 8.58
N GLU A 105 -30.58 25.55 7.73
CA GLU A 105 -31.49 25.49 6.59
C GLU A 105 -32.96 25.36 7.03
N ARG A 106 -33.24 24.55 8.07
CA ARG A 106 -34.58 24.47 8.67
C ARG A 106 -35.03 25.81 9.25
N GLU A 107 -34.15 26.48 10.01
CA GLU A 107 -34.44 27.80 10.58
C GLU A 107 -34.70 28.84 9.47
N ARG A 108 -33.93 28.80 8.37
CA ARG A 108 -34.12 29.66 7.19
C ARG A 108 -35.46 29.39 6.50
N LYS A 109 -35.81 28.12 6.30
CA LYS A 109 -37.09 27.71 5.69
C LYS A 109 -38.27 28.15 6.55
N GLU A 110 -38.19 27.97 7.86
CA GLU A 110 -39.24 28.38 8.81
C GLU A 110 -39.44 29.91 8.80
N GLN A 111 -38.35 30.69 8.83
CA GLN A 111 -38.45 32.15 8.75
C GLN A 111 -39.06 32.62 7.42
N ALA A 112 -38.69 31.98 6.31
CA ALA A 112 -39.27 32.29 5.01
C ALA A 112 -40.76 31.92 4.96
N TRP A 113 -41.13 30.77 5.52
CA TRP A 113 -42.52 30.35 5.63
C TRP A 113 -43.37 31.36 6.41
N GLN A 114 -42.87 31.86 7.54
CA GLN A 114 -43.57 32.87 8.35
C GLN A 114 -43.81 34.19 7.60
N ARG A 115 -42.92 34.55 6.67
CA ARG A 115 -43.08 35.75 5.81
C ARG A 115 -44.02 35.47 4.64
N PHE A 116 -43.97 34.27 4.08
CA PHE A 116 -44.77 33.85 2.92
C PHE A 116 -46.24 33.65 3.30
N TYR A 117 -46.51 32.94 4.39
CA TYR A 117 -47.85 32.53 4.76
C TYR A 117 -48.58 33.64 5.53
N VAL A 118 -49.61 34.21 4.91
CA VAL A 118 -50.53 35.15 5.54
C VAL A 118 -51.84 34.45 5.86
N LYS A 119 -52.14 34.32 7.16
CA LYS A 119 -53.39 33.72 7.62
C LYS A 119 -54.60 34.62 7.22
N PRO A 120 -55.61 34.08 6.52
CA PRO A 120 -56.81 34.86 6.19
C PRO A 120 -57.54 35.34 7.45
N ARG A 121 -58.06 36.58 7.45
CA ARG A 121 -58.75 37.17 8.62
C ARG A 121 -59.91 36.31 9.14
N LYS A 122 -60.65 35.66 8.24
CA LYS A 122 -61.77 34.74 8.58
C LYS A 122 -61.33 33.55 9.42
N CYS A 123 -60.05 33.18 9.39
CA CYS A 123 -59.49 32.05 10.12
C CYS A 123 -59.06 32.38 11.56
N ASN A 124 -59.15 33.65 11.98
CA ASN A 124 -58.74 34.05 13.33
C ASN A 124 -59.77 33.61 14.39
N ASN A 125 -61.06 33.63 14.05
CA ASN A 125 -62.16 33.25 14.93
C ASN A 125 -63.09 32.24 14.23
N ALA A 126 -62.54 31.10 13.79
CA ALA A 126 -63.33 30.06 13.14
C ALA A 126 -64.19 29.33 14.18
N SER A 127 -65.42 29.82 14.41
CA SER A 127 -66.41 29.18 15.28
C SER A 127 -67.20 28.08 14.57
N GLU A 128 -67.28 28.15 13.24
CA GLU A 128 -68.02 27.18 12.43
C GLU A 128 -67.10 26.08 11.89
N PRO A 129 -67.51 24.80 11.95
CA PRO A 129 -66.71 23.69 11.42
C PRO A 129 -66.33 23.85 9.95
N ALA A 130 -67.21 24.44 9.14
CA ALA A 130 -66.95 24.69 7.72
C ALA A 130 -65.77 25.66 7.52
N ILE A 131 -65.71 26.74 8.30
CA ILE A 131 -64.63 27.73 8.25
C ILE A 131 -63.31 27.09 8.69
N THR A 132 -63.32 26.24 9.71
CA THR A 132 -62.12 25.51 10.16
C THR A 132 -61.54 24.63 9.05
N VAL A 133 -62.39 23.89 8.34
CA VAL A 133 -61.97 23.05 7.20
C VAL A 133 -61.40 23.91 6.07
N GLU A 134 -62.05 25.03 5.73
CA GLU A 134 -61.54 25.95 4.71
C GLU A 134 -60.16 26.52 5.07
N CYS A 135 -59.94 26.87 6.34
CA CYS A 135 -58.68 27.41 6.83
C CYS A 135 -57.54 26.38 6.78
N SER A 136 -57.82 25.14 7.17
CA SER A 136 -56.86 24.02 7.04
C SER A 136 -56.51 23.75 5.57
N ASN A 137 -57.52 23.71 4.69
CA ASN A 137 -57.29 23.53 3.25
C ASN A 137 -56.49 24.68 2.63
N HIS A 138 -56.73 25.92 3.08
CA HIS A 138 -55.95 27.08 2.67
C HIS A 138 -54.48 26.96 3.09
N PHE A 139 -54.22 26.60 4.36
CA PHE A 139 -52.87 26.37 4.86
C PHE A 139 -52.12 25.33 4.03
N LEU A 140 -52.74 24.18 3.74
CA LEU A 140 -52.11 23.12 2.94
C LEU A 140 -51.77 23.58 1.51
N ARG A 141 -52.65 24.34 0.86
CA ARG A 141 -52.39 24.89 -0.47
C ARG A 141 -51.21 25.85 -0.47
N GLU A 142 -51.16 26.77 0.49
CA GLU A 142 -50.06 27.72 0.59
C GLU A 142 -48.75 27.03 0.97
N GLN A 143 -48.79 25.98 1.80
CA GLN A 143 -47.61 25.18 2.13
C GLN A 143 -47.04 24.49 0.88
N GLN A 144 -47.89 23.87 0.05
CA GLN A 144 -47.46 23.26 -1.21
C GLN A 144 -46.89 24.30 -2.20
N ARG A 145 -47.50 25.49 -2.29
CA ARG A 145 -47.00 26.59 -3.12
C ARG A 145 -45.62 27.04 -2.63
N PHE A 146 -45.45 27.25 -1.34
CA PHE A 146 -44.18 27.62 -0.74
C PHE A 146 -43.10 26.57 -1.00
N GLU A 147 -43.40 25.28 -0.79
CA GLU A 147 -42.43 24.21 -1.02
C GLU A 147 -41.96 24.15 -2.48
N LYS A 148 -42.89 24.35 -3.43
CA LYS A 148 -42.54 24.44 -4.84
C LYS A 148 -41.61 25.62 -5.11
N GLN A 149 -41.93 26.81 -4.59
CA GLN A 149 -41.11 28.01 -4.79
C GLN A 149 -39.75 27.92 -4.08
N TRP A 150 -39.70 27.29 -2.91
CA TRP A 150 -38.48 27.02 -2.16
C TRP A 150 -37.54 26.11 -2.96
N ALA A 151 -38.08 25.03 -3.53
CA ALA A 151 -37.33 24.12 -4.40
C ALA A 151 -36.80 24.83 -5.68
N GLU A 152 -37.51 25.83 -6.18
CA GLU A 152 -37.09 26.67 -7.31
C GLU A 152 -36.10 27.79 -6.91
N GLY A 153 -35.76 27.93 -5.62
CA GLY A 153 -34.85 28.97 -5.10
C GLY A 153 -35.46 30.38 -5.08
N LYS A 154 -36.79 30.51 -5.12
CA LYS A 154 -37.52 31.80 -5.14
C LYS A 154 -38.47 31.94 -3.93
N PRO A 155 -37.98 31.94 -2.68
CA PRO A 155 -38.84 31.84 -1.50
C PRO A 155 -39.65 33.10 -1.17
N ASP A 156 -39.28 34.25 -1.74
CA ASP A 156 -39.82 35.57 -1.35
C ASP A 156 -40.88 36.11 -2.32
N LYS A 157 -41.42 35.29 -3.25
CA LYS A 157 -42.36 35.78 -4.28
C LYS A 157 -43.80 35.32 -4.01
N PRO A 158 -44.65 36.13 -3.35
CA PRO A 158 -46.07 35.77 -3.13
C PRO A 158 -46.84 35.53 -4.44
#